data_AF-A0A4Y3W8Y3-F1
#
_entry.id   AF-A0A4Y3W8Y3-F1
#
_cell.length_a   1.000
_cell.length_b   1.000
_cell.length_c   1.000
_cell.angle_alpha   90.00
_cell.angle_beta   90.00
_cell.angle_gamma   90.00
#
_symmetry.space_group_name_H-M   'P 1'
#
loop_
_entity.id
_entity.type
_entity.pdbx_description
1 polymer ?
#
loop_
_entity_poly.entity_id
_entity_poly.type
_entity_poly.pdbx_seq_one_letter_code
_entity_poly.pdbx_strand_id
1 'polypeptide(L)' 'MRKLIAFDDETMTALTQLGHDRMATLQDLADEAFADLLKKHGRPIDLEDALRRSAGARKRRT' A
#
# COMPACT_ATOMS: atom_id res chain seq x y z
N MET A 1 -15.13 -5.22 -8.04
CA MET A 1 -15.89 -4.04 -7.55
C MET A 1 -15.04 -2.80 -7.74
N ARG A 2 -15.57 -1.73 -8.34
CA ARG A 2 -14.84 -0.46 -8.48
C ARG A 2 -14.97 0.34 -7.18
N LYS A 3 -13.85 0.74 -6.59
CA LYS A 3 -13.80 1.70 -5.48
C LYS A 3 -13.38 3.05 -6.05
N LEU A 4 -14.02 4.13 -5.61
CA LEU A 4 -13.67 5.49 -5.99
C LEU A 4 -13.13 6.21 -4.75
N ILE A 5 -11.98 6.85 -4.90
CA ILE A 5 -11.35 7.67 -3.87
C ILE A 5 -11.23 9.07 -4.47
N ALA A 6 -11.78 10.06 -3.77
CA ALA A 6 -11.67 11.46 -4.16
C ALA A 6 -10.40 12.06 -3.55
N PHE A 7 -9.71 12.87 -4.34
CA PHE A 7 -8.63 13.75 -3.90
C PHE A 7 -9.07 15.17 -4.20
N ASP A 8 -8.71 16.11 -3.32
CA ASP A 8 -8.72 17.53 -3.68
C ASP A 8 -7.62 17.83 -4.70
N ASP A 9 -7.76 18.97 -5.38
CA ASP A 9 -6.86 19.35 -6.48
C ASP A 9 -5.41 19.56 -6.04
N GLU A 10 -5.20 20.06 -4.81
CA GLU A 10 -3.87 20.28 -4.25
C GLU A 10 -3.17 18.94 -3.99
N THR A 11 -3.86 18.01 -3.34
CA THR A 11 -3.35 16.65 -3.09
C THR A 11 -3.05 15.92 -4.39
N MET A 12 -3.94 16.00 -5.40
CA MET A 12 -3.71 15.34 -6.68
C MET A 12 -2.51 15.92 -7.43
N THR A 13 -2.32 17.24 -7.35
CA THR A 13 -1.16 17.91 -7.95
C THR A 13 0.13 17.44 -7.28
N ALA A 14 0.16 17.40 -5.94
CA ALA A 14 1.32 16.94 -5.18
C ALA A 14 1.65 15.46 -5.47
N LEU A 15 0.64 14.58 -5.54
CA LEU A 15 0.83 13.17 -5.89
C LEU A 15 1.39 12.98 -7.31
N THR A 16 0.93 13.81 -8.26
CA THR A 16 1.42 13.78 -9.64
C THR A 16 2.88 14.20 -9.72
N GLN A 17 3.25 15.29 -9.03
CA GLN A 17 4.64 15.75 -8.95
C GLN A 17 5.53 14.69 -8.30
N LEU A 18 5.09 14.12 -7.17
CA LEU A 18 5.82 13.05 -6.49
C LEU A 18 6.05 11.83 -7.40
N GLY A 19 5.03 11.45 -8.19
CA GLY A 19 5.16 10.37 -9.16
C GLY A 19 6.21 10.67 -10.22
N HIS A 20 6.20 11.89 -10.77
CA HIS A 20 7.20 12.32 -11.74
C HIS A 20 8.63 12.28 -11.15
N ASP A 21 8.82 12.83 -9.95
CA ASP A 21 10.11 12.91 -9.28
C ASP A 21 10.69 11.53 -8.95
N ARG A 22 9.82 10.55 -8.65
CA ARG A 22 10.22 9.16 -8.35
C ARG A 22 10.18 8.23 -9.57
N MET A 23 9.85 8.75 -10.76
CA MET A 23 9.57 7.94 -11.96
C MET A 23 8.57 6.81 -11.69
N ALA A 24 7.54 7.09 -10.90
CA ALA A 24 6.53 6.16 -10.44
C ALA A 24 5.13 6.58 -10.89
N THR A 25 4.23 5.61 -11.05
CA THR A 25 2.82 5.90 -11.32
C THR A 25 2.07 6.21 -10.03
N LEU A 26 0.90 6.85 -10.14
CA LEU A 26 0.00 7.03 -8.99
C LEU A 26 -0.40 5.69 -8.35
N GLN A 27 -0.48 4.62 -9.14
CA GLN A 27 -0.78 3.28 -8.63
C GLN A 27 0.37 2.76 -7.76
N ASP A 28 1.61 2.92 -8.19
CA ASP A 28 2.79 2.49 -7.41
C ASP A 28 2.86 3.22 -6.07
N LEU A 29 2.60 4.54 -6.08
CA LEU A 29 2.52 5.35 -4.85
C LEU A 29 1.39 4.87 -3.93
N ALA A 30 0.24 4.52 -4.49
CA ALA A 30 -0.89 4.01 -3.73
C ALA A 30 -0.59 2.64 -3.11
N ASP A 31 0.02 1.73 -3.87
CA ASP A 31 0.39 0.40 -3.40
C ASP A 31 1.42 0.48 -2.27
N GLU A 32 2.44 1.36 -2.38
CA GLU A 32 3.40 1.65 -1.31
C GLU A 32 2.69 2.18 -0.05
N ALA A 33 1.85 3.22 -0.20
CA ALA A 33 1.14 3.85 0.91
C ALA A 33 0.18 2.88 1.63
N PHE A 34 -0.56 2.06 0.87
CA PHE A 34 -1.48 1.08 1.44
C PHE A 34 -0.73 -0.07 2.13
N ALA A 35 0.36 -0.57 1.53
CA ALA A 35 1.18 -1.60 2.16
C ALA A 35 1.73 -1.13 3.52
N ASP A 36 2.28 0.09 3.56
CA ASP A 36 2.79 0.67 4.81
C ASP A 36 1.70 0.89 5.85
N LEU A 37 0.54 1.39 5.43
CA LEU A 37 -0.62 1.57 6.31
C LEU A 37 -1.09 0.25 6.93
N LEU A 38 -1.25 -0.80 6.11
CA LEU A 38 -1.69 -2.12 6.53
C LEU A 38 -0.67 -2.77 7.47
N LYS A 39 0.62 -2.70 7.12
CA LYS A 39 1.72 -3.21 7.92
C LYS A 39 1.77 -2.56 9.30
N LYS A 40 1.61 -1.23 9.40
CA LYS A 40 1.56 -0.50 10.67
C LYS A 40 0.44 -0.98 11.59
N HIS A 41 -0.67 -1.45 11.02
CA HIS A 41 -1.83 -1.97 11.77
C HIS A 41 -1.82 -3.49 11.90
N GLY A 42 -0.70 -4.15 11.57
CA GLY A 42 -0.56 -5.60 11.66
C GLY A 42 -1.48 -6.37 10.70
N ARG A 43 -1.97 -5.74 9.64
CA ARG A 43 -2.74 -6.39 8.58
C ARG A 43 -1.80 -7.01 7.54
N PRO A 44 -2.17 -8.16 6.95
CA PRO A 44 -1.43 -8.71 5.84
C PRO A 44 -1.55 -7.80 4.61
N ILE A 45 -0.44 -7.64 3.90
CA ILE A 45 -0.33 -6.72 2.74
C ILE A 45 -0.58 -7.42 1.40
N ASP A 46 -0.40 -8.75 1.36
CA ASP A 46 -0.65 -9.58 0.18
C ASP A 46 -1.29 -10.93 0.59
N LEU A 47 -1.66 -11.73 -0.42
CA LEU A 47 -2.26 -13.04 -0.23
C LEU A 47 -1.30 -14.03 0.45
N GLU A 48 0.00 -13.95 0.14
CA GLU A 48 0.99 -14.86 0.72
C GLU A 48 1.14 -14.64 2.23
N ASP A 49 1.27 -13.39 2.68
CA ASP A 49 1.36 -13.01 4.09
C ASP A 49 0.06 -13.38 4.82
N ALA A 50 -1.10 -13.22 4.18
CA ALA A 50 -2.37 -13.66 4.73
C ALA A 50 -2.43 -15.18 4.94
N LEU A 51 -2.03 -15.96 3.92
CA LEU A 51 -1.99 -17.42 3.98
C LEU A 51 -0.97 -17.94 5.00
N ARG A 52 0.20 -17.31 5.08
CA ARG A 52 1.25 -17.70 6.04
C ARG A 52 0.78 -17.50 7.49
N ARG A 53 0.05 -16.41 7.75
CA ARG A 53 -0.53 -16.13 9.07
C ARG A 53 -1.68 -17.08 9.41
N SER A 54 -2.55 -17.39 8.45
CA SER A 54 -3.66 -18.34 8.67
C SER A 54 -3.15 -19.77 8.90
N ALA A 55 -2.04 -20.14 8.24
CA ALA A 55 -1.36 -21.43 8.43
C ALA A 55 -0.57 -21.53 9.76
N GLY A 56 -0.57 -20.50 10.61
CA GLY A 56 0.11 -20.53 11.91
C GLY A 56 1.64 -20.51 11.83
N ALA A 57 2.22 -20.18 10.68
CA ALA A 57 3.67 -20.11 10.50
C ALA A 57 4.22 -18.86 11.22
N ARG A 58 4.44 -18.98 12.53
CA ARG A 58 5.03 -17.93 13.38
C ARG A 58 6.40 -17.56 12.80
N LYS A 59 6.54 -16.34 12.28
CA LYS A 59 7.84 -15.80 11.84
C LYS A 59 8.78 -15.86 13.04
N ARG A 60 9.70 -16.84 13.06
CA ARG A 60 10.79 -16.88 14.04
C ARG A 60 11.60 -15.61 13.82
N ARG A 61 11.50 -14.66 14.74
CA ARG A 61 12.45 -13.56 14.86
C ARG A 61 13.75 -14.20 15.34
N THR A 62 14.68 -14.41 14.42
CA THR A 62 16.09 -14.66 14.71
C THR A 62 16.80 -13.33 14.80
#